data_AF-A0A5B2UDC2-F1
#
_entry.id   AF-A0A5B2UDC2-F1
#
_cell.length_a   1.000
_cell.length_b   1.000
_cell.length_c   1.000
_cell.angle_alpha   90.00
_cell.angle_beta   90.00
_cell.angle_gamma   90.00
#
_symmetry.space_group_name_H-M   'P 1'
#
loop_
_entity.id
_entity.type
_entity.pdbx_description
1 polymer ?
#
loop_
_entity_poly.entity_id
_entity_poly.type
_entity_poly.pdbx_seq_one_letter_code
_entity_poly.pdbx_strand_id
1 'polypeptide(L)'
;MFKLLSKESNIFSIPVYIGFLLLVVVIFNILNFNTYEAIVAGITFLGIALGYFCFHSIALNYQTHLPLFLYTFFIFGLYPGNLDIGIAVSLLTNSFLILLLTSADEDIRKKSYVLVGSIVALNFIFLPTTWPMAVFVIIHVIATSAKITLNLFRFLLGIVLITFSYFSVMYFVQFTSWNIDYFPFGKMKPVTDYTELLPLIPVVLMLIYAVYDHFKNYNKKSPISRYKYTFLLVFSMAQLVSIILYMNKSYEYLLLLAFPSSIILSRMMRFLPKYWMREASVWLIIISLLTFKAGTVFDLF
;
A
#
# COMPACT_ATOMS: atom_id res chain seq x y z
N MET A 1 15.96 4.83 20.55
CA MET A 1 14.90 5.19 19.57
C MET A 1 13.49 4.71 19.96
N PHE A 2 13.31 3.48 20.42
CA PHE A 2 11.96 2.96 20.75
C PHE A 2 11.26 3.68 21.91
N LYS A 3 12.01 4.21 22.88
CA LYS A 3 11.46 5.05 23.97
C LYS A 3 10.95 6.41 23.47
N LEU A 4 11.49 6.92 22.36
CA LEU A 4 11.03 8.16 21.70
C LEU A 4 9.81 7.90 20.81
N LEU A 5 9.69 6.69 20.24
CA LEU A 5 8.57 6.26 19.40
C LEU A 5 7.41 5.63 20.21
N SER A 6 7.47 5.65 21.54
CA SER A 6 6.34 5.27 22.39
C SER A 6 5.31 6.41 22.42
N LYS A 7 4.04 6.07 22.64
CA LYS A 7 2.96 7.07 22.73
C LYS A 7 3.08 8.04 23.93
N GLU A 8 4.03 7.82 24.82
CA GLU A 8 4.31 8.71 25.95
C GLU A 8 5.06 9.98 25.49
N SER A 9 5.65 9.97 24.29
CA SER A 9 6.28 11.15 23.69
C SER A 9 5.29 11.86 22.75
N ASN A 10 4.85 13.07 23.12
CA ASN A 10 3.98 13.93 22.30
C ASN A 10 4.69 14.53 21.06
N ILE A 11 5.97 14.22 20.84
CA ILE A 11 6.78 14.82 19.76
C ILE A 11 6.40 14.23 18.38
N PHE A 12 5.81 13.03 18.32
CA PHE A 12 5.53 12.29 17.07
C PHE A 12 4.04 12.14 16.76
N SER A 13 3.32 13.25 16.60
CA SER A 13 1.91 13.24 16.21
C SER A 13 1.74 13.04 14.70
N ILE A 14 0.57 12.53 14.27
CA ILE A 14 0.24 12.33 12.85
C ILE A 14 0.47 13.62 12.02
N PRO A 15 0.07 14.82 12.47
CA PRO A 15 0.37 16.07 11.76
C PRO A 15 1.87 16.32 11.51
N VAL A 16 2.75 15.94 12.44
CA VAL A 16 4.21 16.11 12.27
C VAL A 16 4.73 15.21 11.15
N TYR A 17 4.28 13.95 11.08
CA TYR A 17 4.63 13.05 9.97
C TYR A 17 4.11 13.54 8.63
N ILE A 18 2.88 14.07 8.60
CA ILE A 18 2.31 14.67 7.39
C ILE A 18 3.13 15.90 6.95
N GLY A 19 3.56 16.75 7.90
CA GLY A 19 4.41 17.91 7.62
C GLY A 19 5.78 17.51 7.06
N PHE A 20 6.44 16.50 7.66
CA PHE A 20 7.69 15.98 7.13
C PHE A 20 7.53 15.37 5.74
N LEU A 21 6.42 14.65 5.51
CA LEU A 21 6.12 14.12 4.19
C LEU A 21 5.87 15.22 3.15
N LEU A 22 5.14 16.27 3.51
CA LEU A 22 4.94 17.41 2.64
C LEU A 22 6.29 18.01 2.25
N LEU A 23 7.21 18.16 3.21
CA LEU A 23 8.57 18.62 2.95
C LEU A 23 9.33 17.68 2.01
N VAL A 24 9.25 16.36 2.20
CA VAL A 24 9.84 15.35 1.31
C VAL A 24 9.28 15.48 -0.12
N VAL A 25 7.96 15.56 -0.26
CA VAL A 25 7.28 15.71 -1.57
C VAL A 25 7.70 17.02 -2.22
N VAL A 26 7.76 18.12 -1.48
CA VAL A 26 8.22 19.41 -2.00
C VAL A 26 9.68 19.32 -2.43
N ILE A 27 10.57 18.74 -1.63
CA ILE A 27 12.01 18.61 -1.93
C ILE A 27 12.26 17.75 -3.18
N PHE A 28 11.58 16.61 -3.32
CA PHE A 28 11.80 15.73 -4.46
C PHE A 28 11.06 16.17 -5.73
N ASN A 29 10.04 17.03 -5.62
CA ASN A 29 9.38 17.67 -6.76
C ASN A 29 9.93 19.08 -7.05
N ILE A 30 11.10 19.45 -6.51
CA ILE A 30 11.73 20.76 -6.72
C ILE A 30 11.90 21.02 -8.24
N LEU A 31 11.15 22.03 -8.73
CA LEU A 31 11.39 22.85 -9.93
C LEU A 31 10.90 22.39 -11.31
N ASN A 32 9.87 21.55 -11.41
CA ASN A 32 9.15 21.40 -12.69
C ASN A 32 7.63 21.46 -12.49
N PHE A 33 7.09 22.66 -12.29
CA PHE A 33 5.64 22.85 -12.16
C PHE A 33 4.96 22.81 -13.52
N ASN A 34 4.88 21.63 -14.12
CA ASN A 34 3.82 21.36 -15.08
C ASN A 34 2.51 21.07 -14.32
N THR A 35 1.37 21.54 -14.81
CA THR A 35 0.06 21.34 -14.16
C THR A 35 -0.26 19.86 -13.97
N TYR A 36 0.18 18.99 -14.90
CA TYR A 36 0.06 17.55 -14.78
C TYR A 36 0.84 16.98 -13.57
N GLU A 37 2.12 17.32 -13.43
CA GLU A 37 2.97 16.83 -12.34
C GLU A 37 2.46 17.31 -10.98
N ALA A 38 1.93 18.54 -10.90
CA ALA A 38 1.31 19.07 -9.69
C ALA A 38 0.05 18.27 -9.27
N ILE A 39 -0.79 17.86 -10.22
CA ILE A 39 -1.96 17.02 -9.95
C ILE A 39 -1.52 15.65 -9.43
N VAL A 40 -0.55 15.02 -10.07
CA VAL A 40 -0.04 13.69 -9.66
C VAL A 40 0.61 13.75 -8.28
N ALA A 41 1.41 14.78 -8.00
CA ALA A 41 1.98 15.01 -6.68
C ALA A 41 0.90 15.22 -5.61
N GLY A 42 -0.17 15.98 -5.94
CA GLY A 42 -1.32 16.17 -5.05
C GLY A 42 -2.05 14.86 -4.73
N ILE A 43 -2.34 14.04 -5.73
CA ILE A 43 -2.97 12.70 -5.54
C ILE A 43 -2.06 11.81 -4.70
N THR A 44 -0.77 11.80 -4.99
CA THR A 44 0.24 11.03 -4.24
C THR A 44 0.27 11.45 -2.78
N PHE A 45 0.35 12.77 -2.52
CA PHE A 45 0.36 13.31 -1.17
C PHE A 45 -0.89 12.89 -0.39
N LEU A 46 -2.08 13.01 -1.00
CA LEU A 46 -3.33 12.58 -0.38
C LEU A 46 -3.34 11.08 -0.10
N GLY A 47 -2.87 10.25 -1.04
CA GLY A 47 -2.81 8.81 -0.87
C GLY A 47 -1.89 8.41 0.28
N ILE A 48 -0.69 8.99 0.35
CA ILE A 48 0.26 8.68 1.43
C ILE A 48 -0.25 9.25 2.78
N ALA A 49 -0.82 10.45 2.78
CA ALA A 49 -1.43 11.05 3.98
C ALA A 49 -2.56 10.16 4.53
N LEU A 50 -3.43 9.64 3.67
CA LEU A 50 -4.48 8.66 4.05
C LEU A 50 -3.90 7.35 4.56
N GLY A 51 -2.73 6.93 4.08
CA GLY A 51 -1.95 5.83 4.66
C GLY A 51 -1.69 6.03 6.17
N TYR A 52 -1.33 7.23 6.61
CA TYR A 52 -1.16 7.54 8.04
C TYR A 52 -2.45 7.34 8.85
N PHE A 53 -3.59 7.76 8.30
CA PHE A 53 -4.90 7.53 8.92
C PHE A 53 -5.25 6.03 8.97
N CYS A 54 -4.89 5.26 7.95
CA CYS A 54 -5.15 3.82 7.89
C CYS A 54 -4.46 3.05 9.03
N PHE A 55 -3.29 3.49 9.52
CA PHE A 55 -2.66 2.85 10.68
C PHE A 55 -3.51 2.95 11.95
N HIS A 56 -4.23 4.06 12.12
CA HIS A 56 -5.17 4.23 13.23
C HIS A 56 -6.38 3.30 13.05
N SER A 57 -7.00 3.29 11.87
CA SER A 57 -8.18 2.48 11.57
C SER A 57 -7.92 0.96 11.68
N ILE A 58 -6.77 0.48 11.17
CA ILE A 58 -6.38 -0.92 11.31
C ILE A 58 -6.14 -1.26 12.79
N ALA A 59 -5.63 -0.34 13.61
CA ALA A 59 -5.45 -0.53 15.06
C ALA A 59 -4.69 -1.83 15.45
N LEU A 60 -3.75 -2.29 14.62
CA LEU A 60 -2.91 -3.46 14.95
C LEU A 60 -1.72 -3.09 15.87
N ASN A 61 -1.28 -1.83 15.84
CA ASN A 61 -0.08 -1.34 16.53
C ASN A 61 -0.41 -0.12 17.43
N TYR A 62 -1.53 -0.19 18.16
CA TYR A 62 -2.12 0.93 18.93
C TYR A 62 -1.25 1.51 20.05
N GLN A 63 -0.13 0.87 20.43
CA GLN A 63 0.73 1.33 21.54
C GLN A 63 2.03 2.01 21.07
N THR A 64 2.30 2.08 19.76
CA THR A 64 3.59 2.58 19.25
C THR A 64 3.42 3.46 18.02
N HIS A 65 4.30 4.45 17.86
CA HIS A 65 4.44 5.26 16.63
C HIS A 65 5.39 4.62 15.61
N LEU A 66 6.04 3.51 15.98
CA LEU A 66 6.92 2.74 15.10
C LEU A 66 6.35 2.46 13.69
N PRO A 67 5.09 2.03 13.49
CA PRO A 67 4.62 1.78 12.13
C PRO A 67 4.52 3.06 11.29
N LEU A 68 4.18 4.20 11.90
CA LEU A 68 4.14 5.51 11.21
C LEU A 68 5.56 5.93 10.83
N PHE A 69 6.51 5.77 11.75
CA PHE A 69 7.92 6.06 11.53
C PHE A 69 8.52 5.21 10.39
N LEU A 70 8.31 3.89 10.42
CA LEU A 70 8.76 3.02 9.34
C LEU A 70 8.11 3.40 8.01
N TYR A 71 6.82 3.73 8.02
CA TYR A 71 6.12 4.16 6.82
C TYR A 71 6.77 5.39 6.19
N THR A 72 7.14 6.39 7.00
CA THR A 72 7.90 7.55 6.52
C THR A 72 9.19 7.15 5.82
N PHE A 73 9.98 6.24 6.41
CA PHE A 73 11.23 5.79 5.80
C PHE A 73 11.01 4.93 4.55
N PHE A 74 9.96 4.10 4.52
CA PHE A 74 9.59 3.35 3.32
C PHE A 74 9.20 4.29 2.18
N ILE A 75 8.36 5.30 2.46
CA ILE A 75 8.00 6.30 1.47
C ILE A 75 9.24 7.06 1.00
N PHE A 76 10.09 7.53 1.91
CA PHE A 76 11.31 8.23 1.55
C PHE A 76 12.25 7.39 0.68
N GLY A 77 12.45 6.12 1.04
CA GLY A 77 13.36 5.22 0.33
C GLY A 77 12.85 4.78 -1.04
N LEU A 78 11.53 4.62 -1.20
CA LEU A 78 10.92 4.05 -2.40
C LEU A 78 10.30 5.11 -3.33
N TYR A 79 10.10 6.35 -2.88
CA TYR A 79 9.53 7.42 -3.69
C TYR A 79 10.61 8.02 -4.61
N PRO A 80 10.50 7.90 -5.94
CA PRO A 80 11.52 8.42 -6.85
C PRO A 80 11.48 9.95 -7.01
N GLY A 81 10.32 10.59 -6.80
CA GLY A 81 10.09 12.00 -7.07
C GLY A 81 8.92 12.20 -8.04
N ASN A 82 9.11 11.80 -9.30
CA ASN A 82 8.03 11.78 -10.30
C ASN A 82 7.36 10.39 -10.30
N LEU A 83 6.08 10.32 -9.98
CA LEU A 83 5.32 9.06 -10.00
C LEU A 83 4.45 8.97 -11.24
N ASP A 84 4.26 7.75 -11.74
CA ASP A 84 3.18 7.48 -12.66
C ASP A 84 1.80 7.76 -12.00
N ILE A 85 0.89 8.38 -12.75
CA ILE A 85 -0.46 8.72 -12.26
C ILE A 85 -1.23 7.46 -11.82
N GLY A 86 -1.00 6.32 -12.48
CA GLY A 86 -1.59 5.05 -12.11
C GLY A 86 -1.18 4.59 -10.72
N ILE A 87 0.11 4.73 -10.37
CA ILE A 87 0.62 4.40 -9.04
C ILE A 87 0.12 5.40 -8.00
N ALA A 88 0.09 6.69 -8.32
CA ALA A 88 -0.46 7.73 -7.43
C ALA A 88 -1.94 7.45 -7.08
N VAL A 89 -2.78 7.18 -8.07
CA VAL A 89 -4.19 6.81 -7.88
C VAL A 89 -4.31 5.47 -7.15
N SER A 90 -3.41 4.52 -7.40
CA SER A 90 -3.38 3.23 -6.67
C SER A 90 -3.11 3.41 -5.19
N LEU A 91 -2.18 4.28 -4.78
CA LEU A 91 -1.91 4.57 -3.37
C LEU A 91 -3.14 5.16 -2.67
N LEU A 92 -3.82 6.07 -3.35
CA LEU A 92 -5.05 6.70 -2.85
C LEU A 92 -6.20 5.70 -2.71
N THR A 93 -6.51 4.97 -3.78
CA THR A 93 -7.62 4.00 -3.82
C THR A 93 -7.38 2.83 -2.86
N ASN A 94 -6.16 2.32 -2.75
CA ASN A 94 -5.79 1.29 -1.78
C ASN A 94 -6.06 1.74 -0.33
N SER A 95 -5.77 3.00 -0.01
CA SER A 95 -6.06 3.56 1.32
C SER A 95 -7.56 3.57 1.61
N PHE A 96 -8.40 3.97 0.65
CA PHE A 96 -9.86 3.88 0.80
C PHE A 96 -10.36 2.44 0.93
N LEU A 97 -9.83 1.51 0.13
CA LEU A 97 -10.18 0.09 0.24
C LEU A 97 -9.88 -0.46 1.64
N ILE A 98 -8.72 -0.11 2.19
CA ILE A 98 -8.35 -0.49 3.56
C ILE A 98 -9.36 0.10 4.56
N LEU A 99 -9.66 1.40 4.49
CA LEU A 99 -10.57 2.05 5.42
C LEU A 99 -11.98 1.44 5.40
N LEU A 100 -12.52 1.16 4.21
CA LEU A 100 -13.87 0.61 4.04
C LEU A 100 -13.96 -0.85 4.49
N LEU A 101 -12.99 -1.68 4.10
CA LEU A 101 -13.04 -3.12 4.36
C LEU A 101 -12.57 -3.52 5.77
N THR A 102 -11.79 -2.66 6.44
CA THR A 102 -11.36 -2.88 7.83
C THR A 102 -12.23 -2.18 8.88
N SER A 103 -13.27 -1.44 8.45
CA SER A 103 -14.21 -0.78 9.36
C SER A 103 -14.83 -1.78 10.32
N ALA A 104 -14.84 -1.43 11.61
CA ALA A 104 -15.46 -2.22 12.67
C ALA A 104 -16.99 -2.20 12.59
N ASP A 105 -17.56 -1.14 12.01
CA ASP A 105 -18.98 -0.99 11.78
C ASP A 105 -19.40 -1.91 10.62
N GLU A 106 -20.18 -2.93 10.96
CA GLU A 106 -20.66 -3.93 10.01
C GLU A 106 -21.65 -3.34 9.00
N ASP A 107 -22.42 -2.31 9.37
CA ASP A 107 -23.36 -1.65 8.47
C ASP A 107 -22.62 -0.79 7.44
N ILE A 108 -21.60 -0.04 7.88
CA ILE A 108 -20.73 0.71 6.95
C ILE A 108 -20.06 -0.26 5.98
N ARG A 109 -19.47 -1.35 6.48
CA ARG A 109 -18.76 -2.33 5.64
C ARG A 109 -19.70 -2.99 4.61
N LYS A 110 -20.89 -3.41 5.02
CA LYS A 110 -21.89 -4.06 4.12
C LYS A 110 -22.49 -3.12 3.09
N LYS A 111 -22.72 -1.85 3.44
CA LYS A 111 -23.28 -0.85 2.53
C LYS A 111 -22.24 -0.33 1.53
N SER A 112 -20.97 -0.41 1.88
CA SER A 112 -19.86 0.12 1.07
C SER A 112 -19.42 -0.80 -0.08
N TYR A 113 -19.93 -2.02 -0.23
CA TYR A 113 -19.44 -2.93 -1.29
C TYR A 113 -19.63 -2.40 -2.72
N VAL A 114 -20.68 -1.60 -2.98
CA VAL A 114 -20.82 -0.90 -4.27
C VAL A 114 -19.68 0.09 -4.47
N LEU A 115 -19.40 0.91 -3.46
CA LEU A 115 -18.29 1.88 -3.49
C LEU A 115 -16.93 1.17 -3.65
N VAL A 116 -16.72 0.05 -2.96
CA VAL A 116 -15.51 -0.78 -3.09
C VAL A 116 -15.35 -1.27 -4.53
N GLY A 117 -16.41 -1.75 -5.16
CA GLY A 117 -16.41 -2.15 -6.58
C GLY A 117 -16.04 -1.00 -7.50
N SER A 118 -16.62 0.18 -7.27
CA SER A 118 -16.30 1.38 -8.05
C SER A 118 -14.84 1.81 -7.86
N ILE A 119 -14.30 1.77 -6.64
CA ILE A 119 -12.91 2.11 -6.36
C ILE A 119 -11.95 1.14 -7.04
N VAL A 120 -12.23 -0.17 -7.00
CA VAL A 120 -11.40 -1.18 -7.70
C VAL A 120 -11.43 -0.97 -9.21
N ALA A 121 -12.60 -0.70 -9.79
CA ALA A 121 -12.73 -0.43 -11.22
C ALA A 121 -12.01 0.85 -11.63
N LEU A 122 -12.15 1.93 -10.84
CA LEU A 122 -11.41 3.17 -11.06
C LEU A 122 -9.89 2.90 -11.02
N ASN A 123 -9.43 2.16 -10.01
CA ASN A 123 -8.03 1.82 -9.89
C ASN A 123 -7.51 1.02 -11.11
N PHE A 124 -8.31 0.06 -11.60
CA PHE A 124 -7.97 -0.70 -12.80
C PHE A 124 -7.88 0.18 -14.06
N ILE A 125 -8.74 1.20 -14.22
CA ILE A 125 -8.69 2.13 -15.36
C ILE A 125 -7.36 2.90 -15.37
N PHE A 126 -6.90 3.35 -14.21
CA PHE A 126 -5.63 4.10 -14.10
C PHE A 126 -4.41 3.19 -14.13
N LEU A 127 -4.49 2.02 -13.50
CA LEU A 127 -3.40 1.05 -13.42
C LEU A 127 -3.92 -0.39 -13.56
N PRO A 128 -4.02 -0.93 -14.79
CA PRO A 128 -4.59 -2.26 -15.05
C PRO A 128 -3.85 -3.42 -14.37
N THR A 129 -2.58 -3.22 -14.02
CA THR A 129 -1.75 -4.19 -13.30
C THR A 129 -2.24 -4.45 -11.87
N THR A 130 -3.17 -3.63 -11.36
CA THR A 130 -3.83 -3.78 -10.05
C THR A 130 -5.01 -4.76 -10.04
N TRP A 131 -5.27 -5.48 -11.14
CA TRP A 131 -6.33 -6.51 -11.19
C TRP A 131 -6.34 -7.53 -10.03
N PRO A 132 -5.19 -7.92 -9.40
CA PRO A 132 -5.23 -8.81 -8.23
C PRO A 132 -6.02 -8.23 -7.05
N MET A 133 -6.20 -6.90 -7.00
CA MET A 133 -7.04 -6.24 -5.99
C MET A 133 -8.51 -6.62 -6.10
N ALA A 134 -9.03 -6.83 -7.31
CA ALA A 134 -10.38 -7.35 -7.50
C ALA A 134 -10.53 -8.75 -6.89
N VAL A 135 -9.54 -9.62 -7.13
CA VAL A 135 -9.50 -10.97 -6.55
C VAL A 135 -9.43 -10.92 -5.03
N PHE A 136 -8.59 -10.05 -4.46
CA PHE A 136 -8.52 -9.81 -3.03
C PHE A 136 -9.88 -9.42 -2.44
N VAL A 137 -10.60 -8.50 -3.07
CA VAL A 137 -11.94 -8.08 -2.58
C VAL A 137 -12.93 -9.24 -2.66
N ILE A 138 -12.92 -10.03 -3.74
CA ILE A 138 -13.80 -11.21 -3.88
C ILE A 138 -13.53 -12.21 -2.74
N ILE A 139 -12.26 -12.56 -2.50
CA ILE A 139 -11.86 -13.45 -1.40
C ILE A 139 -12.32 -12.87 -0.05
N HIS A 140 -12.12 -11.56 0.15
CA HIS A 140 -12.53 -10.87 1.36
C HIS A 140 -14.05 -10.96 1.59
N VAL A 141 -14.87 -10.72 0.55
CA VAL A 141 -16.34 -10.81 0.64
C VAL A 141 -16.77 -12.23 1.00
N ILE A 142 -16.19 -13.25 0.35
CA ILE A 142 -16.50 -14.66 0.62
C ILE A 142 -16.15 -15.03 2.07
N ALA A 143 -14.98 -14.58 2.55
CA ALA A 143 -14.49 -14.94 3.87
C ALA A 143 -15.22 -14.22 5.03
N THR A 144 -15.82 -13.06 4.80
CA THR A 144 -16.30 -12.17 5.88
C THR A 144 -17.81 -11.94 5.88
N SER A 145 -18.50 -12.33 4.81
CA SER A 145 -19.91 -11.98 4.63
C SER A 145 -20.84 -13.18 4.81
N ALA A 146 -21.89 -13.01 5.61
CA ALA A 146 -22.98 -13.99 5.68
C ALA A 146 -23.85 -14.01 4.41
N LYS A 147 -23.92 -12.90 3.67
CA LYS A 147 -24.71 -12.75 2.43
C LYS A 147 -23.78 -12.60 1.23
N ILE A 148 -22.98 -13.63 0.97
CA ILE A 148 -21.90 -13.64 -0.04
C ILE A 148 -22.44 -13.18 -1.40
N THR A 149 -23.48 -13.84 -1.92
CA THR A 149 -24.03 -13.56 -3.26
C THR A 149 -24.50 -12.10 -3.41
N LEU A 150 -25.22 -11.57 -2.42
CA LEU A 150 -25.72 -10.19 -2.44
C LEU A 150 -24.57 -9.18 -2.45
N ASN A 151 -23.54 -9.42 -1.65
CA ASN A 151 -22.42 -8.48 -1.55
C ASN A 151 -21.46 -8.58 -2.73
N LEU A 152 -21.33 -9.76 -3.34
CA LEU A 152 -20.65 -9.92 -4.61
C LEU A 152 -21.41 -9.20 -5.74
N PHE A 153 -22.74 -9.29 -5.76
CA PHE A 153 -23.57 -8.53 -6.69
C PHE A 153 -23.39 -7.01 -6.51
N ARG A 154 -23.40 -6.51 -5.26
CA ARG A 154 -23.13 -5.09 -4.97
C ARG A 154 -21.75 -4.65 -5.46
N PHE A 155 -20.73 -5.47 -5.23
CA PHE A 155 -19.37 -5.23 -5.73
C PHE A 155 -19.34 -5.14 -7.26
N LEU A 156 -19.95 -6.12 -7.96
CA LEU A 156 -20.05 -6.12 -9.42
C LEU A 156 -20.84 -4.91 -9.95
N LEU A 157 -21.93 -4.52 -9.28
CA LEU A 157 -22.68 -3.32 -9.62
C LEU A 157 -21.80 -2.07 -9.59
N GLY A 158 -20.95 -1.94 -8.57
CA GLY A 158 -19.97 -0.86 -8.46
C GLY A 158 -19.00 -0.80 -9.65
N ILE A 159 -18.52 -1.96 -10.11
CA ILE A 159 -17.65 -2.08 -11.29
C ILE A 159 -18.41 -1.62 -12.54
N VAL A 160 -19.62 -2.17 -12.77
CA VAL A 160 -20.44 -1.87 -13.95
C VAL A 160 -20.76 -0.37 -14.05
N LEU A 161 -21.05 0.29 -12.93
CA LEU A 161 -21.30 1.74 -12.91
C LEU A 161 -20.10 2.55 -13.42
N ILE A 162 -18.88 2.20 -12.99
CA ILE A 162 -17.66 2.87 -13.45
C ILE A 162 -17.37 2.54 -14.91
N THR A 163 -17.54 1.29 -15.31
CA THR A 163 -17.38 0.87 -16.70
C THR A 163 -18.33 1.62 -17.64
N PHE A 164 -19.61 1.75 -17.30
CA PHE A 164 -20.56 2.55 -18.08
C PHE A 164 -20.25 4.04 -18.06
N SER A 165 -19.80 4.58 -16.93
CA SER A 165 -19.34 5.97 -16.85
C SER A 165 -18.15 6.21 -17.79
N TYR A 166 -17.18 5.29 -17.80
CA TYR A 166 -16.02 5.35 -18.70
C TYR A 166 -16.46 5.33 -20.17
N PHE A 167 -17.29 4.36 -20.58
CA PHE A 167 -17.77 4.28 -21.96
C PHE A 167 -18.62 5.48 -22.36
N SER A 168 -19.40 6.05 -21.44
CA SER A 168 -20.18 7.27 -21.70
C SER A 168 -19.25 8.45 -22.01
N VAL A 169 -18.20 8.65 -21.20
CA VAL A 169 -17.20 9.70 -21.45
C VAL A 169 -16.47 9.47 -22.76
N MET A 170 -16.00 8.25 -23.03
CA MET A 170 -15.30 7.92 -24.28
C MET A 170 -16.20 8.16 -25.50
N TYR A 171 -17.49 7.83 -25.41
CA TYR A 171 -18.46 8.12 -26.47
C TYR A 171 -18.61 9.62 -26.74
N PHE A 172 -18.76 10.44 -25.70
CA PHE A 172 -18.88 11.91 -25.86
C PHE A 172 -17.61 12.57 -26.41
N VAL A 173 -16.44 12.01 -26.11
CA VAL A 173 -15.14 12.47 -26.63
C VAL A 173 -14.83 11.88 -28.03
N GLN A 174 -15.74 11.08 -28.59
CA GLN A 174 -15.57 10.39 -29.88
C GLN A 174 -14.31 9.51 -29.92
N PHE A 175 -13.91 8.97 -28.76
CA PHE A 175 -12.77 8.07 -28.67
C PHE A 175 -13.21 6.65 -29.05
N THR A 176 -12.88 6.22 -30.27
CA THR A 176 -13.35 4.94 -30.84
C THR A 176 -12.28 3.86 -30.94
N SER A 177 -11.06 4.13 -30.47
CA SER A 177 -9.98 3.14 -30.50
C SER A 177 -9.88 2.38 -29.17
N TRP A 178 -9.58 1.09 -29.26
CA TRP A 178 -9.27 0.28 -28.09
C TRP A 178 -7.77 0.09 -27.99
N ASN A 179 -7.17 0.49 -26.87
CA ASN A 179 -5.76 0.22 -26.63
C ASN A 179 -5.59 -1.12 -25.92
N ILE A 180 -5.07 -2.12 -26.65
CA ILE A 180 -4.76 -3.47 -26.14
C ILE A 180 -3.74 -3.39 -24.99
N ASP A 181 -2.96 -2.32 -24.89
CA ASP A 181 -2.02 -2.07 -23.80
C ASP A 181 -2.65 -2.03 -22.40
N TYR A 182 -3.95 -1.75 -22.31
CA TYR A 182 -4.70 -1.78 -21.06
C TYR A 182 -5.10 -3.20 -20.62
N PHE A 183 -4.86 -4.21 -21.45
CA PHE A 183 -5.08 -5.60 -21.08
C PHE A 183 -3.85 -6.17 -20.35
N PRO A 184 -3.95 -6.48 -19.05
CA PRO A 184 -2.76 -6.77 -18.23
C PRO A 184 -2.16 -8.15 -18.50
N PHE A 185 -2.87 -9.07 -19.17
CA PHE A 185 -2.43 -10.47 -19.30
C PHE A 185 -1.35 -10.70 -20.35
N GLY A 186 -1.19 -9.82 -21.34
CA GLY A 186 -0.13 -9.91 -22.36
C GLY A 186 1.22 -9.31 -21.94
N LYS A 187 1.26 -8.61 -20.79
CA LYS A 187 2.41 -7.83 -20.33
C LYS A 187 3.11 -8.42 -19.10
N MET A 188 2.72 -9.61 -18.68
CA MET A 188 3.33 -10.29 -17.54
C MET A 188 4.77 -10.68 -17.88
N LYS A 189 5.73 -9.88 -17.39
CA LYS A 189 7.16 -10.14 -17.57
C LYS A 189 7.81 -10.06 -16.20
N PRO A 190 8.09 -11.20 -15.55
CA PRO A 190 8.75 -11.18 -14.27
C PRO A 190 10.13 -10.54 -14.41
N VAL A 191 10.56 -9.89 -13.34
CA VAL A 191 11.88 -9.27 -13.26
C VAL A 191 12.93 -10.36 -13.45
N THR A 192 13.89 -10.11 -14.35
CA THR A 192 15.00 -11.02 -14.62
C THR A 192 16.29 -10.61 -13.91
N ASP A 193 16.42 -9.32 -13.59
CA ASP A 193 17.58 -8.75 -12.91
C ASP A 193 17.15 -8.09 -11.59
N TYR A 194 17.74 -8.54 -10.49
CA TYR A 194 17.42 -8.11 -9.12
C TYR A 194 18.58 -7.36 -8.45
N THR A 195 19.62 -7.00 -9.20
CA THR A 195 20.82 -6.29 -8.70
C THR A 195 20.47 -5.04 -7.91
N GLU A 196 19.61 -4.18 -8.46
CA GLU A 196 19.18 -2.93 -7.80
C GLU A 196 18.32 -3.19 -6.54
N LEU A 197 17.74 -4.38 -6.40
CA LEU A 197 16.92 -4.77 -5.25
C LEU A 197 17.72 -5.41 -4.12
N LEU A 198 19.01 -5.73 -4.35
CA LEU A 198 19.88 -6.36 -3.34
C LEU A 198 19.90 -5.60 -1.99
N PRO A 199 19.94 -4.26 -1.94
CA PRO A 199 19.92 -3.53 -0.67
C PRO A 199 18.67 -3.80 0.18
N LEU A 200 17.56 -4.23 -0.44
CA LEU A 200 16.29 -4.54 0.24
C LEU A 200 16.19 -5.99 0.74
N ILE A 201 17.14 -6.87 0.42
CA ILE A 201 17.17 -8.26 0.91
C ILE A 201 16.96 -8.35 2.43
N PRO A 202 17.65 -7.56 3.28
CA PRO A 202 17.46 -7.64 4.72
C PRO A 202 16.00 -7.37 5.14
N VAL A 203 15.34 -6.42 4.48
CA VAL A 203 13.92 -6.10 4.72
C VAL A 203 13.02 -7.26 4.32
N VAL A 204 13.28 -7.88 3.16
CA VAL A 204 12.54 -9.06 2.67
C VAL A 204 12.67 -10.24 3.63
N LEU A 205 13.89 -10.54 4.10
CA LEU A 205 14.13 -11.61 5.08
C LEU A 205 13.39 -11.35 6.40
N MET A 206 13.36 -10.09 6.86
CA MET A 206 12.60 -9.71 8.04
C MET A 206 11.08 -9.83 7.83
N LEU A 207 10.57 -9.51 6.64
CA LEU A 207 9.16 -9.71 6.30
C LEU A 207 8.79 -11.20 6.32
N ILE A 208 9.61 -12.06 5.72
CA ILE A 208 9.40 -13.52 5.75
C ILE A 208 9.40 -14.02 7.20
N TYR A 209 10.38 -13.59 8.01
CA TYR A 209 10.44 -13.93 9.43
C TYR A 209 9.23 -13.41 10.21
N ALA A 210 8.76 -12.20 9.92
CA ALA A 210 7.56 -11.61 10.56
C ALA A 210 6.30 -12.43 10.28
N VAL A 211 6.13 -12.91 9.04
CA VAL A 211 5.03 -13.81 8.66
C VAL A 211 5.15 -15.15 9.40
N TYR A 212 6.35 -15.73 9.44
CA TYR A 212 6.59 -16.96 10.18
C TYR A 212 6.29 -16.82 11.68
N ASP A 213 6.81 -15.78 12.35
CA ASP A 213 6.52 -15.48 13.76
C ASP A 213 5.02 -15.28 13.98
N HIS A 214 4.33 -14.68 13.00
CA HIS A 214 2.90 -14.49 13.10
C HIS A 214 2.16 -15.82 13.26
N PHE A 215 2.44 -16.78 12.38
CA PHE A 215 1.79 -18.10 12.38
C PHE A 215 2.25 -18.98 13.54
N LYS A 216 3.53 -18.91 13.93
CA LYS A 216 4.04 -19.62 15.12
C LYS A 216 3.29 -19.24 16.40
N ASN A 217 2.92 -17.97 16.53
CA ASN A 217 2.18 -17.44 17.68
C ASN A 217 0.70 -17.19 17.36
N TYR A 218 0.13 -17.86 16.36
CA TYR A 218 -1.25 -17.60 15.89
C TYR A 218 -2.30 -17.80 16.98
N ASN A 219 -2.25 -18.94 17.68
CA ASN A 219 -3.25 -19.33 18.69
C ASN A 219 -3.21 -18.45 19.95
N LYS A 220 -2.12 -17.70 20.18
CA LYS A 220 -1.97 -16.81 21.33
C LYS A 220 -2.62 -15.43 21.11
N LYS A 221 -3.15 -15.16 19.92
CA LYS A 221 -3.66 -13.84 19.52
C LYS A 221 -5.18 -13.79 19.57
N SER A 222 -5.71 -12.62 19.92
CA SER A 222 -7.16 -12.39 19.88
C SER A 222 -7.72 -12.61 18.46
N PRO A 223 -8.98 -13.09 18.33
CA PRO A 223 -9.61 -13.29 17.02
C PRO A 223 -9.55 -12.05 16.11
N ILE A 224 -9.80 -10.86 16.68
CA ILE A 224 -9.74 -9.58 15.95
C ILE A 224 -8.34 -9.31 15.40
N SER A 225 -7.30 -9.56 16.21
CA SER A 225 -5.91 -9.34 15.79
C SER A 225 -5.43 -10.34 14.74
N ARG A 226 -5.95 -11.57 14.77
CA ARG A 226 -5.75 -12.58 13.73
C ARG A 226 -6.41 -12.13 12.43
N TYR A 227 -7.70 -11.83 12.47
CA TYR A 227 -8.47 -11.37 11.31
C TYR A 227 -7.83 -10.18 10.60
N LYS A 228 -7.52 -9.10 11.33
CA LYS A 228 -6.93 -7.89 10.74
C LYS A 228 -5.55 -8.13 10.14
N TYR A 229 -4.76 -9.02 10.72
CA TYR A 229 -3.45 -9.36 10.17
C TYR A 229 -3.57 -10.26 8.94
N THR A 230 -4.47 -11.24 8.96
CA THR A 230 -4.79 -12.04 7.77
C THR A 230 -5.30 -11.16 6.63
N PHE A 231 -6.21 -10.22 6.91
CA PHE A 231 -6.66 -9.20 5.95
C PHE A 231 -5.46 -8.49 5.32
N LEU A 232 -4.54 -7.99 6.15
CA LEU A 232 -3.35 -7.30 5.70
C LEU A 232 -2.43 -8.21 4.87
N LEU A 233 -2.26 -9.48 5.24
CA LEU A 233 -1.44 -10.43 4.47
C LEU A 233 -2.04 -10.72 3.09
N VAL A 234 -3.35 -10.96 2.99
CA VAL A 234 -3.99 -11.20 1.68
C VAL A 234 -3.95 -9.92 0.83
N PHE A 235 -4.13 -8.75 1.44
CA PHE A 235 -3.94 -7.47 0.77
C PHE A 235 -2.51 -7.33 0.22
N SER A 236 -1.48 -7.57 1.04
CA SER A 236 -0.08 -7.56 0.62
C SER A 236 0.20 -8.57 -0.49
N MET A 237 -0.41 -9.76 -0.42
CA MET A 237 -0.25 -10.79 -1.45
C MET A 237 -0.78 -10.30 -2.80
N ALA A 238 -1.94 -9.64 -2.83
CA ALA A 238 -2.47 -9.06 -4.06
C ALA A 238 -1.52 -8.00 -4.65
N GLN A 239 -0.95 -7.12 -3.82
CA GLN A 239 0.05 -6.16 -4.27
C GLN A 239 1.34 -6.84 -4.76
N LEU A 240 1.79 -7.90 -4.08
CA LEU A 240 2.95 -8.70 -4.49
C LEU A 240 2.75 -9.35 -5.85
N VAL A 241 1.55 -9.87 -6.14
CA VAL A 241 1.24 -10.42 -7.47
C VAL A 241 1.40 -9.33 -8.53
N SER A 242 0.90 -8.12 -8.29
CA SER A 242 1.10 -6.99 -9.21
C SER A 242 2.58 -6.65 -9.39
N ILE A 243 3.35 -6.60 -8.30
CA ILE A 243 4.78 -6.28 -8.33
C ILE A 243 5.57 -7.33 -9.09
N ILE A 244 5.41 -8.61 -8.75
CA ILE A 244 6.17 -9.71 -9.36
C ILE A 244 5.91 -9.81 -10.85
N LEU A 245 4.66 -9.59 -11.28
CA LEU A 245 4.28 -9.74 -12.69
C LEU A 245 4.56 -8.50 -13.54
N TYR A 246 4.61 -7.30 -12.95
CA TYR A 246 4.57 -6.04 -13.72
C TYR A 246 5.59 -4.98 -13.34
N MET A 247 6.31 -5.08 -12.20
CA MET A 247 7.24 -4.03 -11.77
C MET A 247 8.37 -3.81 -12.78
N ASN A 248 8.98 -4.88 -13.30
CA ASN A 248 10.17 -4.79 -14.16
C ASN A 248 11.21 -3.80 -13.58
N LYS A 249 11.57 -2.73 -14.31
CA LYS A 249 12.47 -1.66 -13.83
C LYS A 249 11.76 -0.47 -13.17
N SER A 250 10.43 -0.48 -13.08
CA SER A 250 9.63 0.58 -12.47
C SER A 250 9.49 0.32 -10.97
N TYR A 251 10.54 0.60 -10.18
CA TYR A 251 10.57 0.32 -8.74
C TYR A 251 9.53 1.07 -7.91
N GLU A 252 8.86 2.08 -8.49
CA GLU A 252 7.71 2.79 -7.91
C GLU A 252 6.60 1.85 -7.43
N TYR A 253 6.43 0.69 -8.07
CA TYR A 253 5.47 -0.33 -7.65
C TYR A 253 5.71 -0.82 -6.21
N LEU A 254 6.95 -0.74 -5.70
CA LEU A 254 7.27 -1.12 -4.32
C LEU A 254 6.56 -0.23 -3.29
N LEU A 255 6.17 1.00 -3.65
CA LEU A 255 5.39 1.88 -2.77
C LEU A 255 4.06 1.27 -2.34
N LEU A 256 3.46 0.40 -3.17
CA LEU A 256 2.22 -0.32 -2.84
C LEU A 256 2.39 -1.23 -1.60
N LEU A 257 3.63 -1.64 -1.30
CA LEU A 257 3.97 -2.44 -0.12
C LEU A 257 4.41 -1.61 1.09
N ALA A 258 4.63 -0.30 0.95
CA ALA A 258 5.12 0.53 2.05
C ALA A 258 4.21 0.46 3.27
N PHE A 259 2.90 0.58 3.06
CA PHE A 259 1.90 0.52 4.14
C PHE A 259 1.87 -0.84 4.85
N PRO A 260 1.60 -1.97 4.16
CA PRO A 260 1.54 -3.25 4.85
C PRO A 260 2.87 -3.67 5.48
N SER A 261 4.00 -3.41 4.81
CA SER A 261 5.33 -3.77 5.33
C SER A 261 5.62 -3.05 6.64
N SER A 262 5.25 -1.77 6.74
CA SER A 262 5.41 -0.98 7.97
C SER A 262 4.63 -1.57 9.14
N ILE A 263 3.42 -2.08 8.90
CA ILE A 263 2.61 -2.74 9.93
C ILE A 263 3.22 -4.09 10.34
N ILE A 264 3.57 -4.93 9.35
CA ILE A 264 4.11 -6.28 9.56
C ILE A 264 5.41 -6.23 10.35
N LEU A 265 6.36 -5.40 9.92
CA LEU A 265 7.67 -5.27 10.55
C LEU A 265 7.58 -4.61 11.93
N SER A 266 6.75 -3.58 12.08
CA SER A 266 6.51 -2.95 13.38
C SER A 266 5.99 -3.97 14.40
N ARG A 267 5.06 -4.83 13.98
CA ARG A 267 4.50 -5.87 14.84
C ARG A 267 5.56 -6.90 15.23
N MET A 268 6.35 -7.39 14.28
CA MET A 268 7.46 -8.31 14.54
C MET A 268 8.44 -7.73 15.56
N MET A 269 8.91 -6.50 15.34
CA MET A 269 9.88 -5.85 16.22
C MET A 269 9.36 -5.66 17.65
N ARG A 270 8.05 -5.43 17.82
CA ARG A 270 7.44 -5.35 19.16
C ARG A 270 7.58 -6.66 19.94
N PHE A 271 7.54 -7.81 19.28
CA PHE A 271 7.63 -9.13 19.92
C PHE A 271 9.05 -9.67 20.05
N LEU A 272 10.07 -8.95 19.54
CA LEU A 272 11.46 -9.35 19.77
C LEU A 272 11.83 -9.27 21.26
N PRO A 273 12.57 -10.26 21.79
CA PRO A 273 12.77 -10.44 23.22
C PRO A 273 13.73 -9.40 23.82
N LYS A 274 14.77 -9.00 23.08
CA LYS A 274 15.82 -8.10 23.58
C LYS A 274 15.70 -6.71 22.94
N TYR A 275 15.90 -5.67 23.75
CA TYR A 275 15.80 -4.27 23.28
C TYR A 275 16.77 -3.96 22.13
N TRP A 276 18.03 -4.40 22.23
CA TRP A 276 19.04 -4.17 21.19
C TRP A 276 18.65 -4.79 19.84
N MET A 277 17.94 -5.93 19.84
CA MET A 277 17.47 -6.56 18.59
C MET A 277 16.42 -5.70 17.89
N ARG A 278 15.58 -5.00 18.67
CA ARG A 278 14.58 -4.06 18.13
C ARG A 278 15.26 -2.89 17.47
N GLU A 279 16.25 -2.29 18.12
CA GLU A 279 16.99 -1.15 17.55
C GLU A 279 17.82 -1.55 16.33
N ALA A 280 18.57 -2.66 16.39
CA ALA A 280 19.32 -3.18 15.25
C ALA A 280 18.40 -3.45 14.05
N SER A 281 17.21 -4.02 14.29
CA SER A 281 16.20 -4.27 13.25
C SER A 281 15.74 -2.98 12.56
N VAL A 282 15.47 -1.91 13.32
CA VAL A 282 15.06 -0.63 12.70
C VAL A 282 16.20 0.00 11.93
N TRP A 283 17.41 0.01 12.48
CA TRP A 283 18.57 0.58 11.79
C TRP A 283 18.89 -0.17 10.50
N LEU A 284 18.79 -1.49 10.52
CA LEU A 284 18.97 -2.31 9.33
C LEU A 284 17.92 -1.98 8.26
N ILE A 285 16.64 -1.78 8.63
CA ILE A 285 15.60 -1.33 7.69
C ILE A 285 15.96 0.05 7.11
N ILE A 286 16.35 1.02 7.95
CA ILE A 286 16.69 2.38 7.52
C ILE A 286 17.88 2.33 6.56
N ILE A 287 18.96 1.65 6.93
CA ILE A 287 20.17 1.55 6.10
C ILE A 287 19.82 0.89 4.76
N SER A 288 19.08 -0.23 4.75
CA SER A 288 18.61 -0.87 3.51
C SER A 288 17.85 0.09 2.60
N LEU A 289 16.91 0.87 3.14
CA LEU A 289 16.12 1.83 2.37
C LEU A 289 16.95 3.02 1.88
N LEU A 290 17.88 3.52 2.68
CA LEU A 290 18.78 4.60 2.28
C LEU A 290 19.79 4.14 1.21
N THR A 291 20.35 2.94 1.35
CA THR A 291 21.25 2.36 0.36
C THR A 291 20.52 2.08 -0.95
N PHE A 292 19.28 1.58 -0.90
CA PHE A 292 18.43 1.44 -2.08
C PHE A 292 18.21 2.80 -2.77
N LYS A 293 17.76 3.81 -2.02
CA LYS A 293 17.55 5.16 -2.56
C LYS A 293 18.82 5.76 -3.17
N ALA A 294 19.96 5.64 -2.47
CA ALA A 294 21.25 6.10 -2.98
C ALA A 294 21.64 5.36 -4.27
N GLY A 295 21.44 4.04 -4.32
CA GLY A 295 21.65 3.23 -5.51
C GLY A 295 20.86 3.75 -6.72
N THR A 296 19.57 4.04 -6.52
CA THR A 296 18.70 4.56 -7.60
C THR A 296 18.96 6.01 -8.00
N VAL A 297 19.54 6.84 -7.12
CA VAL A 297 19.80 8.26 -7.40
C VAL A 297 21.17 8.47 -8.04
N PHE A 298 22.14 7.63 -7.69
CA PHE A 298 23.53 7.74 -8.14
C PHE A 298 23.93 6.65 -9.16
N ASP A 299 22.96 5.86 -9.64
CA ASP A 299 23.16 4.74 -10.58
C ASP A 299 24.33 3.83 -10.19
N LEU A 300 24.36 3.41 -8.92
CA LEU A 300 25.50 2.69 -8.34
C LEU A 300 25.56 1.19 -8.69
N PHE A 301 24.49 0.63 -9.25
CA PHE A 301 24.32 -0.81 -9.52
C PHE A 301 23.77 -1.06 -10.92
#